data_AF-A0A2G9MC75-F1
#
_entry.id   AF-A0A2G9MC75-F1
#
_cell.length_a   1.000
_cell.length_b   1.000
_cell.length_c   1.000
_cell.angle_alpha   90.00
_cell.angle_beta   90.00
_cell.angle_gamma   90.00
#
_symmetry.space_group_name_H-M   'P 1'
#
loop_
_entity.id
_entity.type
_entity.pdbx_description
1 polymer ?
#
loop_
_entity_poly.entity_id
_entity_poly.type
_entity_poly.pdbx_seq_one_letter_code
_entity_poly.pdbx_strand_id
1 'polypeptide(L)'
;MENYNNEEEETPSEKHSVEEGNINSSEEAFMQGYMDDEEVEECAECGTAVEKEKKVVKEINGEELTFCSKTCAHEYEESLTEE
;
A
#
# COMPACT_ATOMS: atom_id res chain seq x y z
N MET A 1 43.94 15.02 21.77
CA MET A 1 43.21 14.13 22.70
C MET A 1 42.55 15.08 23.68
N GLU A 2 41.24 15.23 23.76
CA GLU A 2 40.17 14.23 23.60
C GLU A 2 38.95 14.81 22.86
N ASN A 3 38.29 13.97 22.05
CA ASN A 3 36.92 14.15 21.58
C ASN A 3 35.97 13.85 22.73
N TYR A 4 34.88 14.60 22.88
CA TYR A 4 33.66 14.10 23.51
C TYR A 4 32.43 14.61 22.77
N ASN A 5 31.84 13.72 21.96
CA ASN A 5 30.40 13.71 21.72
C ASN A 5 29.73 13.27 23.03
N ASN A 6 28.68 13.96 23.47
CA ASN A 6 27.61 13.30 24.21
C ASN A 6 26.28 14.04 24.03
N GLU A 7 25.28 13.26 23.69
CA GLU A 7 23.86 13.60 23.57
C GLU A 7 23.30 13.87 24.97
N GLU A 8 22.61 14.99 25.18
CA GLU A 8 21.68 15.13 26.29
C GLU A 8 20.39 15.76 25.77
N GLU A 9 19.36 14.91 25.74
CA GLU A 9 17.97 15.27 25.70
C GLU A 9 17.65 16.18 26.89
N GLU A 10 17.23 17.41 26.63
CA GLU A 10 16.45 18.18 27.59
C GLU A 10 15.26 18.81 26.87
N THR A 11 14.11 18.16 27.02
CA THR A 11 12.82 18.82 26.89
C THR A 11 12.50 19.52 28.22
N PRO A 12 12.27 20.83 28.18
CA PRO A 12 11.20 21.40 28.99
C PRO A 12 10.34 22.28 28.08
N SER A 13 9.18 21.79 27.66
CA SER A 13 7.90 22.03 28.34
C SER A 13 7.52 23.52 28.37
N GLU A 14 6.42 23.79 27.66
CA GLU A 14 5.45 24.88 27.88
C GLU A 14 5.95 26.32 27.82
N LYS A 15 5.69 26.95 26.67
CA LYS A 15 4.72 28.07 26.54
C LYS A 15 4.64 28.49 25.07
N HIS A 16 4.01 27.66 24.26
CA HIS A 16 3.42 28.19 23.02
C HIS A 16 1.98 28.51 23.36
N SER A 17 1.72 29.81 23.56
CA SER A 17 0.38 30.35 23.71
C SER A 17 -0.51 29.74 22.64
N VAL A 18 -1.52 29.00 23.08
CA VAL A 18 -2.70 28.66 22.28
C VAL A 18 -3.42 29.97 21.97
N GLU A 19 -2.91 30.68 20.97
CA GLU A 19 -3.72 31.61 20.22
C GLU A 19 -4.67 30.74 19.41
N GLU A 20 -5.97 30.85 19.71
CA GLU A 20 -7.09 30.23 19.01
C GLU A 20 -7.16 30.70 17.56
N GLY A 21 -6.15 30.33 16.78
CA GLY A 21 -6.07 30.53 15.35
C GLY A 21 -6.68 29.32 14.67
N ASN A 22 -8.02 29.30 14.60
CA ASN A 22 -8.83 28.65 13.58
C ASN A 22 -8.02 27.77 12.61
N ILE A 23 -7.62 26.56 13.05
CA ILE A 23 -7.03 25.55 12.19
C ILE A 23 -8.15 25.20 11.23
N ASN A 24 -8.08 25.82 10.05
CA ASN A 24 -9.10 25.71 9.02
C ASN A 24 -9.36 24.23 8.80
N SER A 25 -10.63 23.84 8.92
CA SER A 25 -11.20 22.54 8.51
C SER A 25 -10.75 22.07 7.11
N SER A 26 -10.09 22.93 6.32
CA SER A 26 -9.43 22.60 5.07
C SER A 26 -8.19 21.72 5.22
N GLU A 27 -7.35 21.89 6.25
CA GLU A 27 -6.10 21.11 6.38
C GLU A 27 -6.37 19.63 6.71
N GLU A 28 -7.40 19.37 7.51
CA GLU A 28 -7.92 18.02 7.79
C GLU A 28 -8.52 17.36 6.53
N ALA A 29 -9.18 18.16 5.67
CA ALA A 29 -9.76 17.69 4.41
C ALA A 29 -8.69 17.32 3.35
N PHE A 30 -7.51 17.95 3.37
CA PHE A 30 -6.40 17.58 2.48
C PHE A 30 -5.77 16.23 2.85
N MET A 31 -5.81 15.84 4.13
CA MET A 31 -5.26 14.56 4.59
C MET A 31 -6.20 13.37 4.38
N GLN A 32 -7.49 13.61 4.11
CA GLN A 32 -8.52 12.56 4.01
C GLN A 32 -8.76 12.03 2.59
N GLY A 33 -8.05 12.56 1.58
CA GLY A 33 -8.23 12.19 0.17
C GLY A 33 -7.49 10.92 -0.30
N TYR A 34 -6.69 10.29 0.55
CA TYR A 34 -5.87 9.10 0.20
C TYR A 34 -6.42 7.78 0.75
N MET A 35 -7.63 7.76 1.29
CA MET A 35 -8.15 6.58 2.02
C MET A 35 -9.11 5.69 1.23
N ASP A 36 -9.22 5.88 -0.09
CA ASP A 36 -10.02 5.00 -0.96
C ASP A 36 -9.10 4.30 -1.97
N ASP A 37 -8.00 3.71 -1.48
CA ASP A 37 -7.31 2.65 -2.20
C ASP A 37 -8.19 1.39 -2.10
N GLU A 38 -9.22 1.32 -2.94
CA GLU A 38 -9.87 0.04 -3.22
C GLU A 38 -8.78 -0.90 -3.75
N GLU A 39 -8.34 -1.86 -2.93
CA GLU A 39 -7.34 -2.85 -3.31
C GLU A 39 -7.80 -3.54 -4.61
N VAL A 40 -7.23 -3.09 -5.72
CA VAL A 40 -7.42 -3.67 -7.04
C VAL A 40 -6.43 -4.80 -7.18
N GLU A 41 -6.97 -6.02 -7.27
CA GLU A 41 -6.15 -7.19 -7.53
C GLU A 41 -5.65 -7.18 -8.96
N GLU A 42 -4.41 -7.59 -9.17
CA GLU A 42 -3.78 -7.64 -10.48
C GLU A 42 -3.71 -9.09 -11.00
N CYS A 43 -3.83 -9.26 -12.32
CA CYS A 43 -3.71 -10.56 -12.96
C CYS A 43 -2.26 -11.05 -12.88
N ALA A 44 -2.02 -12.24 -12.35
CA ALA A 44 -0.69 -12.83 -12.20
C ALA A 44 0.02 -13.14 -13.54
N GLU A 45 -0.73 -13.22 -14.64
CA GLU A 45 -0.17 -13.48 -15.98
C GLU A 45 0.12 -12.17 -16.74
N CYS A 46 -0.85 -11.27 -16.87
CA CYS A 46 -0.72 -10.06 -17.70
C CYS A 46 -0.59 -8.74 -16.93
N GLY A 47 -0.67 -8.74 -15.59
CA GLY A 47 -0.55 -7.54 -14.74
C GLY A 47 -1.70 -6.54 -14.87
N THR A 48 -2.79 -6.89 -15.55
CA THR A 48 -3.97 -6.02 -15.68
C THR A 48 -4.83 -6.10 -14.42
N ALA A 49 -5.44 -4.98 -14.02
CA ALA A 49 -6.41 -4.95 -12.92
C ALA A 49 -7.59 -5.91 -13.17
N VAL A 50 -7.97 -6.66 -12.16
CA VAL A 50 -9.00 -7.69 -12.22
C VAL A 50 -10.31 -7.14 -11.70
N GLU A 51 -11.32 -7.16 -12.57
CA GLU A 51 -12.70 -6.88 -12.16
C GLU A 51 -13.17 -7.95 -11.17
N LYS A 52 -13.72 -7.53 -10.02
CA LYS A 52 -14.26 -8.44 -8.97
C LYS A 52 -15.23 -9.49 -9.53
N GLU A 53 -16.00 -9.16 -10.57
CA GLU A 53 -16.97 -10.07 -11.20
C GLU A 53 -16.33 -11.13 -12.11
N LYS A 54 -15.15 -10.86 -12.67
CA LYS A 54 -14.43 -11.75 -13.62
C LYS A 54 -13.22 -12.44 -12.98
N LYS A 55 -12.98 -12.18 -11.69
CA LYS A 55 -11.89 -12.75 -10.91
C LYS A 55 -11.88 -14.27 -10.99
N VAL A 56 -10.76 -14.82 -11.44
CA VAL A 56 -10.47 -16.26 -11.40
C VAL A 56 -9.33 -16.48 -10.43
N VAL A 57 -9.54 -17.29 -9.40
CA VAL A 57 -8.53 -17.65 -8.40
C VAL A 57 -8.10 -19.09 -8.61
N LYS A 58 -6.80 -19.34 -8.63
CA LYS A 58 -6.22 -20.69 -8.67
C LYS A 58 -5.03 -20.81 -7.73
N GLU A 59 -4.89 -21.99 -7.14
CA GLU A 59 -3.69 -22.37 -6.40
C GLU A 59 -2.70 -23.04 -7.35
N ILE A 60 -1.52 -22.45 -7.51
CA ILE A 60 -0.44 -22.93 -8.38
C ILE A 60 0.85 -22.91 -7.58
N ASN A 61 1.59 -24.02 -7.52
CA ASN A 61 2.80 -24.17 -6.69
C ASN A 61 2.61 -23.87 -5.18
N GLY A 62 1.37 -23.97 -4.68
CA GLY A 62 1.04 -23.64 -3.29
C GLY A 62 0.82 -22.15 -3.03
N GLU A 63 0.78 -21.33 -4.07
CA GLU A 63 0.45 -19.91 -4.00
C GLU A 63 -0.92 -19.64 -4.63
N GLU A 64 -1.75 -18.82 -3.97
CA GLU A 64 -3.04 -18.40 -4.51
C GLU A 64 -2.83 -17.22 -5.46
N LEU A 65 -3.11 -17.43 -6.74
CA LEU A 65 -2.93 -16.45 -7.80
C LEU A 65 -4.27 -16.02 -8.38
N THR A 66 -4.40 -14.72 -8.65
CA THR A 66 -5.59 -14.09 -9.24
C THR A 66 -5.38 -13.81 -10.72
N PHE A 67 -6.40 -14.08 -11.54
CA PHE A 67 -6.37 -13.88 -12.99
C PHE A 67 -7.63 -13.14 -13.48
N CYS A 68 -7.47 -12.33 -14.54
CA CYS A 68 -8.58 -11.61 -15.17
C CYS A 68 -9.48 -12.50 -16.03
N SER A 69 -9.01 -13.70 -16.38
CA SER A 69 -9.75 -14.66 -17.20
C SER A 69 -9.25 -16.09 -17.01
N LYS A 70 -10.05 -17.07 -17.44
CA LYS A 70 -9.64 -18.48 -17.48
C LYS A 70 -8.51 -18.75 -18.47
N THR A 71 -8.41 -17.94 -19.53
CA THR A 71 -7.34 -18.05 -20.52
C THR A 71 -6.00 -17.70 -19.90
N CYS A 72 -5.91 -16.56 -19.22
CA CYS A 72 -4.69 -16.16 -18.49
C CYS A 72 -4.25 -17.20 -17.45
N ALA A 73 -5.21 -17.78 -16.73
CA ALA A 73 -4.91 -18.85 -15.78
C ALA A 73 -4.29 -20.09 -16.46
N HIS A 74 -4.82 -20.48 -17.63
CA HIS A 74 -4.31 -21.62 -18.41
C HIS A 74 -2.94 -21.33 -19.01
N GLU A 75 -2.75 -20.16 -19.62
CA GLU A 75 -1.46 -19.77 -20.22
C GLU A 75 -0.37 -19.68 -19.15
N TYR A 76 -0.70 -19.19 -17.95
CA TYR A 76 0.21 -19.21 -16.82
C TYR A 76 0.61 -20.63 -16.40
N GLU A 77 -0.36 -21.54 -16.24
CA GLU A 77 -0.06 -22.95 -15.93
C GLU A 77 0.79 -23.63 -17.01
N GLU A 78 0.51 -23.39 -18.29
CA GLU A 78 1.29 -23.94 -19.41
C GLU A 78 2.74 -23.42 -19.37
N SER A 79 2.92 -22.12 -19.16
CA SER A 79 4.26 -21.51 -19.08
C SER A 79 5.14 -22.11 -17.98
N LEU A 80 4.54 -22.56 -16.87
CA LEU A 80 5.25 -23.20 -15.77
C LEU A 80 5.64 -24.66 -16.04
N THR A 81 4.95 -25.32 -16.99
CA THR A 81 5.22 -26.72 -17.33
C THR A 81 6.30 -26.90 -18.40
N GLU A 82 6.70 -25.82 -19.08
CA GLU A 82 7.74 -25.83 -20.12
C GLU A 82 9.17 -25.57 -19.60
N GLU A 83 9.36 -25.47 -18.28
CA GLU A 83 10.68 -25.34 -17.61
C GLU A 83 11.27 -26.64 -17.05
#